data_AF-A0A1T4YKT1-F1
#
_entry.id   AF-A0A1T4YKT1-F1
#
_cell.length_a   1.000
_cell.length_b   1.000
_cell.length_c   1.000
_cell.angle_alpha   90.00
_cell.angle_beta   90.00
_cell.angle_gamma   90.00
#
_symmetry.space_group_name_H-M   'P 1'
#
loop_
_entity.id
_entity.type
_entity.pdbx_description
1 polymer ?
#
loop_
_entity_poly.entity_id
_entity_poly.type
_entity_poly.pdbx_seq_one_letter_code
_entity_poly.pdbx_strand_id
1 'polypeptide(L)'
;MFGKNWQKAECIVVSRDVASVTDGSVNYTYIVDVYPQGGDSFRAIARLPFIATDFWSPNIGQTVGVVFNTKSRVVRFDRHDVRLSAKAYERARRSSFEATLREEPGTRRATEADRRDLRLALFTV
;
A
#
# COMPACT_ATOMS: atom_id res chain seq x y z
N MET A 1 14.81 -11.48 -19.65
CA MET A 1 16.21 -11.61 -19.19
C MET A 1 16.55 -10.38 -18.34
N PHE A 2 16.33 -10.41 -17.00
CA PHE A 2 16.69 -9.33 -16.06
C PHE A 2 16.86 -9.92 -14.64
N GLY A 3 18.10 -9.97 -14.13
CA GLY A 3 18.47 -10.24 -12.73
C GLY A 3 17.98 -11.56 -12.11
N LYS A 4 18.79 -12.63 -12.19
CA LYS A 4 18.45 -14.03 -11.88
C LYS A 4 17.94 -14.39 -10.46
N ASN A 5 17.68 -13.44 -9.55
CA ASN A 5 17.44 -13.74 -8.13
C ASN A 5 16.23 -13.01 -7.51
N TRP A 6 15.29 -12.49 -8.30
CA TRP A 6 14.08 -11.88 -7.76
C TRP A 6 12.99 -12.93 -7.55
N GLN A 7 12.48 -13.03 -6.33
CA GLN A 7 11.39 -13.91 -5.96
C GLN A 7 10.19 -13.09 -5.46
N LYS A 8 8.99 -13.59 -5.76
CA LYS A 8 7.75 -13.03 -5.22
C LYS A 8 7.54 -13.52 -3.79
N ALA A 9 7.03 -12.64 -2.95
CA ALA A 9 6.63 -12.94 -1.59
C ALA A 9 5.46 -12.04 -1.18
N GLU A 10 4.81 -12.36 -0.08
CA GLU A 10 3.92 -11.43 0.60
C GLU A 10 4.70 -10.68 1.68
N CYS A 11 4.26 -9.47 2.01
CA CYS A 11 4.75 -8.74 3.15
C CYS A 11 3.62 -8.05 3.91
N ILE A 12 3.87 -7.75 5.18
CA ILE A 12 3.04 -6.86 5.98
C ILE A 12 3.79 -5.55 6.16
N VAL A 13 3.12 -4.42 5.92
CA VAL A 13 3.67 -3.10 6.22
C VAL A 13 3.65 -2.87 7.72
N VAL A 14 4.82 -2.81 8.34
CA VAL A 14 4.97 -2.64 9.80
C VAL A 14 5.00 -1.17 10.18
N SER A 15 5.69 -0.36 9.36
CA SER A 15 5.81 1.07 9.58
C SER A 15 6.02 1.79 8.25
N ARG A 16 5.64 3.07 8.23
CA ARG A 16 5.98 3.99 7.15
C ARG A 16 6.42 5.33 7.74
N ASP A 17 7.36 5.98 7.10
CA ASP A 17 7.83 7.32 7.45
C ASP A 17 7.92 8.21 6.22
N VAL A 18 7.79 9.53 6.38
CA VAL A 18 7.89 10.48 5.28
C VAL A 18 9.34 10.58 4.83
N ALA A 19 9.63 10.10 3.62
CA ALA A 19 10.96 10.15 3.02
C ALA A 19 11.24 11.53 2.42
N SER A 20 10.27 12.07 1.69
CA SER A 20 10.36 13.41 1.10
C SER A 20 8.97 13.94 0.75
N VAL A 21 8.88 15.26 0.60
CA VAL A 21 7.73 15.94 0.03
C VAL A 21 8.23 16.63 -1.25
N THR A 22 7.58 16.39 -2.38
CA THR A 22 7.96 16.96 -3.68
C THR A 22 6.69 17.28 -4.46
N ASP A 23 6.54 18.53 -4.89
CA ASP A 23 5.40 19.01 -5.69
C ASP A 23 4.03 18.59 -5.11
N GLY A 24 3.86 18.74 -3.79
CA GLY A 24 2.63 18.37 -3.07
C GLY A 24 2.41 16.86 -2.88
N SER A 25 3.32 16.03 -3.38
CA SER A 25 3.30 14.57 -3.20
C SER A 25 4.21 14.14 -2.06
N VAL A 26 3.69 13.28 -1.18
CA VAL A 26 4.45 12.69 -0.07
C VAL A 26 5.01 11.34 -0.49
N ASN A 27 6.33 11.21 -0.51
CA ASN A 27 7.01 9.94 -0.69
C ASN A 27 7.26 9.30 0.68
N TYR A 28 6.96 8.01 0.80
CA TYR A 28 7.16 7.27 2.04
C TYR A 28 8.29 6.25 1.93
N THR A 29 9.01 6.05 3.03
CA THR A 29 9.87 4.90 3.27
C THR A 29 9.07 3.87 4.04
N TYR A 30 9.16 2.59 3.66
CA TYR A 30 8.37 1.52 4.26
C TYR A 30 9.26 0.49 4.93
N ILE A 31 8.93 0.11 6.16
CA ILE A 31 9.46 -1.07 6.82
C ILE A 31 8.42 -2.18 6.68
N VAL A 32 8.84 -3.30 6.10
CA VAL A 32 7.98 -4.45 5.86
C VAL A 32 8.56 -5.72 6.46
N ASP A 33 7.69 -6.60 6.93
CA ASP A 33 8.04 -7.98 7.26
C ASP A 33 7.67 -8.85 6.05
N VAL A 34 8.68 -9.46 5.44
CA VAL A 34 8.54 -10.29 4.23
C VAL A 34 8.45 -11.75 4.61
N TYR A 35 7.55 -12.46 3.94
CA TYR A 35 7.27 -13.88 4.11
C TYR A 35 7.54 -14.64 2.81
N PRO A 36 8.80 -15.04 2.53
CA PRO A 36 9.13 -15.85 1.36
C PRO A 36 8.46 -17.22 1.40
N GLN A 37 8.02 -17.74 0.25
CA GLN A 37 7.58 -19.14 0.17
C GLN A 37 8.81 -20.07 0.25
N GLY A 38 9.02 -20.68 1.43
CA GLY A 38 10.08 -21.66 1.65
C GLY A 38 11.37 -21.10 2.25
N GLY A 39 11.34 -19.93 2.88
CA GLY A 39 12.49 -19.38 3.61
C GLY A 39 12.07 -18.63 4.88
N ASP A 40 13.06 -18.23 5.67
CA ASP A 40 12.81 -17.47 6.89
C ASP A 40 12.26 -16.09 6.58
N SER A 41 11.29 -15.66 7.39
CA SER A 41 10.75 -14.31 7.32
C SER A 41 11.81 -13.30 7.74
N PHE A 42 11.81 -12.12 7.12
CA PHE A 42 12.78 -11.08 7.45
C PHE A 42 12.20 -9.69 7.30
N ARG A 43 12.73 -8.75 8.10
CA ARG A 43 12.40 -7.33 8.03
C ARG A 43 13.29 -6.61 7.04
N ALA A 44 12.72 -5.73 6.22
CA ALA A 44 13.47 -4.94 5.26
C ALA A 44 12.82 -3.57 5.00
N ILE A 45 13.62 -2.66 4.45
CA ILE A 45 13.11 -1.42 3.87
C ILE A 45 12.65 -1.72 2.45
N ALA A 46 11.35 -1.59 2.20
CA ALA A 46 10.78 -1.74 0.88
C ALA A 46 10.96 -0.43 0.08
N ARG A 47 11.55 -0.56 -1.11
CA ARG A 47 11.69 0.57 -2.03
C ARG A 47 10.44 0.71 -2.89
N LEU A 48 10.05 1.96 -3.13
CA LEU A 48 9.04 2.31 -4.12
C LEU A 48 9.46 1.81 -5.52
N PRO A 49 8.51 1.41 -6.37
CA PRO A 49 8.82 1.10 -7.76
C PRO A 49 9.32 2.38 -8.47
N PHE A 50 10.38 2.26 -9.26
CA PHE A 50 11.03 3.41 -9.93
C PHE A 50 10.13 4.12 -10.97
N ILE A 51 9.09 3.43 -11.45
CA ILE A 51 8.13 3.92 -12.46
C ILE A 51 6.75 3.43 -12.03
N ALA A 52 6.07 4.20 -11.19
CA ALA A 52 4.83 3.78 -10.55
C ALA A 52 3.74 4.85 -10.69
N THR A 53 3.29 5.10 -11.93
CA THR A 53 2.20 6.04 -12.22
C THR A 53 0.84 5.58 -11.69
N ASP A 54 0.68 4.30 -11.37
CA ASP A 54 -0.56 3.71 -10.83
C ASP A 54 -0.33 3.08 -9.44
N PHE A 55 0.59 3.60 -8.64
CA PHE A 55 0.89 3.06 -7.32
C PHE A 55 0.08 3.72 -6.22
N TRP A 56 -0.70 2.93 -5.48
CA TRP A 56 -1.37 3.34 -4.26
C TRP A 56 -0.50 3.01 -3.04
N SER A 57 -0.23 4.03 -2.23
CA SER A 57 0.57 3.88 -1.02
C SER A 57 -0.15 2.99 0.01
N PRO A 58 0.44 1.84 0.41
CA PRO A 58 -0.21 0.96 1.36
C PRO A 58 -0.21 1.55 2.79
N ASN A 59 -1.18 1.13 3.58
CA ASN A 59 -1.29 1.51 4.98
C ASN A 59 -0.52 0.55 5.90
N ILE A 60 -0.18 1.01 7.10
CA ILE A 60 0.40 0.15 8.15
C ILE A 60 -0.61 -0.96 8.49
N GLY A 61 -0.11 -2.19 8.62
CA GLY A 61 -0.89 -3.41 8.84
C GLY A 61 -1.42 -4.06 7.57
N GLN A 62 -1.29 -3.43 6.39
CA GLN A 62 -1.77 -4.00 5.14
C GLN A 62 -0.81 -5.08 4.62
N THR A 63 -1.37 -6.22 4.22
CA THR A 63 -0.64 -7.30 3.52
C THR A 63 -0.66 -7.05 2.02
N VAL A 64 0.52 -6.94 1.41
CA VAL A 64 0.70 -6.68 -0.03
C VAL A 64 1.82 -7.55 -0.61
N GLY A 65 1.83 -7.68 -1.93
CA GLY A 65 2.84 -8.40 -2.69
C GLY A 65 4.12 -7.59 -2.85
N VAL A 66 5.25 -8.28 -2.71
CA VAL A 66 6.58 -7.75 -2.94
C VAL A 66 7.40 -8.68 -3.81
N VAL A 67 8.43 -8.11 -4.43
CA VAL A 67 9.54 -8.86 -5.01
C VAL A 67 10.80 -8.57 -4.22
N PHE A 68 11.54 -9.62 -3.85
CA PHE A 68 12.79 -9.48 -3.12
C PHE A 68 13.93 -10.20 -3.84
N ASN A 69 15.14 -9.66 -3.70
CA ASN A 69 16.34 -10.30 -4.22
C ASN A 69 16.86 -11.32 -3.19
N THR A 70 16.96 -12.59 -3.56
CA THR A 70 17.37 -13.67 -2.64
C THR A 70 18.82 -13.51 -2.13
N LYS A 71 19.68 -12.83 -2.90
CA LYS A 71 21.09 -12.63 -2.53
C LYS A 71 21.29 -11.38 -1.67
N SER A 72 20.70 -10.26 -2.06
CA SER A 72 20.91 -8.97 -1.38
C SER A 72 19.81 -8.58 -0.39
N ARG A 73 18.72 -9.36 -0.31
CA ARG A 73 17.51 -9.06 0.49
C ARG A 73 16.89 -7.69 0.20
N VAL A 74 17.18 -7.11 -0.97
CA VAL A 74 16.54 -5.88 -1.42
C VAL A 74 15.09 -6.17 -1.77
N VAL A 75 14.17 -5.38 -1.21
CA VAL A 75 12.71 -5.55 -1.38
C VAL A 75 12.13 -4.39 -2.18
N ARG A 76 11.19 -4.71 -3.06
CA ARG A 76 10.40 -3.74 -3.84
C ARG A 76 8.94 -4.19 -3.85
N PHE A 77 8.03 -3.25 -3.88
CA PHE A 77 6.61 -3.57 -4.08
C PHE A 77 6.36 -4.22 -5.44
N ASP A 78 5.47 -5.22 -5.48
CA ASP A 78 5.06 -5.85 -6.72
C ASP A 78 4.09 -4.90 -7.47
N ARG A 79 4.54 -4.37 -8.61
CA ARG A 79 3.75 -3.48 -9.46
C ARG A 79 2.47 -4.14 -10.02
N HIS A 80 2.38 -5.46 -9.97
CA HIS A 80 1.23 -6.22 -10.45
C HIS A 80 0.25 -6.57 -9.34
N ASP A 81 0.52 -6.19 -8.09
CA ASP A 81 -0.45 -6.36 -7.02
C ASP A 81 -1.59 -5.34 -7.17
N VAL A 82 -2.80 -5.85 -7.34
CA VAL A 82 -4.03 -5.06 -7.45
C VAL A 82 -4.26 -4.21 -6.19
N ARG A 83 -3.81 -4.67 -5.01
CA ARG A 83 -3.89 -3.92 -3.74
C ARG A 83 -3.04 -2.65 -3.73
N LEU A 84 -2.08 -2.56 -4.65
CA LEU A 84 -1.18 -1.44 -4.83
C LEU A 84 -1.54 -0.60 -6.07
N SER A 85 -2.67 -0.87 -6.73
CA SER A 85 -3.13 -0.09 -7.88
C SER A 85 -4.01 1.08 -7.45
N ALA A 86 -3.63 2.30 -7.84
CA ALA A 86 -4.44 3.50 -7.58
C ALA A 86 -5.80 3.42 -8.27
N LYS A 87 -5.86 2.91 -9.50
CA LYS A 87 -7.12 2.65 -10.21
C LYS A 87 -8.02 1.66 -9.48
N ALA A 88 -7.46 0.59 -8.93
CA ALA A 88 -8.25 -0.38 -8.17
C ALA A 88 -8.82 0.25 -6.89
N TYR A 89 -8.01 1.05 -6.20
CA TYR A 89 -8.44 1.81 -5.03
C TYR A 89 -9.56 2.81 -5.37
N GLU A 90 -9.38 3.62 -6.43
CA GLU A 90 -10.40 4.57 -6.88
C GLU A 90 -11.71 3.90 -7.29
N ARG A 91 -11.64 2.77 -7.99
CA ARG A 91 -12.83 1.99 -8.35
C ARG A 91 -13.55 1.50 -7.10
N ALA A 92 -12.84 0.92 -6.13
CA ALA A 92 -13.43 0.44 -4.89
C ALA A 92 -14.06 1.58 -4.07
N ARG A 93 -13.38 2.73 -3.99
CA ARG A 93 -13.88 3.94 -3.34
C ARG A 93 -15.15 4.46 -4.01
N ARG A 94 -15.15 4.58 -5.35
CA ARG A 94 -16.33 5.02 -6.10
C ARG A 94 -17.51 4.07 -5.94
N SER A 95 -17.28 2.76 -6.01
CA SER A 95 -18.33 1.77 -5.78
C SER A 95 -18.91 1.86 -4.37
N SER A 96 -18.07 2.10 -3.35
CA SER A 96 -18.52 2.30 -1.96
C SER A 96 -19.33 3.59 -1.80
N PHE A 97 -18.91 4.66 -2.48
CA PHE A 97 -19.62 5.94 -2.51
C PHE A 97 -21.00 5.81 -3.18
N GLU A 98 -21.07 5.19 -4.35
CA GLU A 98 -22.33 4.93 -5.05
C GLU A 98 -23.27 4.00 -4.27
N ALA A 99 -22.72 3.00 -3.56
CA ALA A 99 -23.51 2.14 -2.69
C ALA A 99 -24.16 2.95 -1.56
N THR A 100 -23.40 3.86 -0.93
CA THR A 100 -23.91 4.75 0.12
C THR A 100 -25.02 5.66 -0.39
N LEU A 101 -24.93 6.14 -1.63
CA LEU A 101 -25.99 6.97 -2.24
C LEU A 101 -27.32 6.20 -2.43
N ARG A 102 -27.26 4.88 -2.57
CA ARG A 102 -28.44 4.02 -2.76
C ARG A 102 -29.04 3.53 -1.44
N GLU A 103 -28.36 3.76 -0.30
CA GLU A 103 -28.89 3.43 1.02
C GLU A 103 -29.98 4.43 1.43
N GLU A 104 -30.98 3.97 2.19
CA GLU A 104 -32.04 4.86 2.69
C GLU A 104 -31.47 5.89 3.66
N PRO A 105 -31.85 7.18 3.56
CA PRO A 105 -31.39 8.21 4.46
C PRO A 105 -31.61 7.82 5.94
N GLY A 106 -30.54 7.89 6.75
CA GLY A 106 -30.58 7.60 8.19
C GLY A 106 -30.33 6.14 8.60
N THR A 107 -30.21 5.22 7.65
CA THR A 107 -29.91 3.81 7.94
C THR A 107 -28.42 3.54 8.17
N ARG A 108 -27.55 4.26 7.46
CA ARG A 108 -26.10 4.17 7.67
C ARG A 108 -25.66 5.06 8.83
N ARG A 109 -24.98 4.47 9.82
CA ARG A 109 -24.19 5.23 10.80
C ARG A 109 -22.74 5.28 10.35
N ALA A 110 -22.12 6.46 10.42
CA ALA A 110 -20.69 6.59 10.18
C ALA A 110 -19.92 5.68 11.15
N THR A 111 -19.11 4.80 10.59
CA THR A 111 -18.30 3.83 11.34
C THR A 111 -17.04 4.50 11.89
N GLU A 112 -16.36 3.83 12.82
CA GLU A 112 -15.08 4.31 13.35
C GLU A 112 -14.00 4.38 12.26
N ALA A 113 -14.09 3.55 11.21
CA ALA A 113 -13.22 3.63 10.05
C ALA A 113 -13.47 4.92 9.24
N ASP A 114 -14.74 5.27 9.00
CA ASP A 114 -15.11 6.50 8.28
C ASP A 114 -14.64 7.76 9.04
N ARG A 115 -14.67 7.72 10.38
CA ARG A 115 -14.20 8.81 11.24
C ARG A 115 -12.68 8.97 11.24
N ARG A 116 -11.92 7.88 11.05
CA ARG A 116 -10.46 7.92 10.98
C ARG A 116 -9.96 8.53 9.67
N ASP A 117 -10.66 8.29 8.57
CA ASP A 117 -10.36 8.91 7.28
C ASP A 117 -10.50 10.45 7.33
N LEU A 118 -11.52 10.97 8.03
CA LEU A 118 -11.67 12.42 8.27
C LEU A 118 -10.50 13.03 9.05
N ARG A 119 -9.91 12.26 9.98
CA ARG A 119 -8.80 12.73 10.82
C ARG A 119 -7.49 12.83 10.03
N LEU A 120 -7.28 11.97 9.04
CA LEU A 120 -6.13 12.05 8.12
C LEU A 120 -6.24 13.22 7.13
N ALA A 121 -7.47 13.63 6.78
CA ALA A 121 -7.69 14.78 5.89
C ALA A 121 -7.47 16.16 6.58
N LEU A 122 -7.53 16.22 7.91
CA LEU A 122 -7.38 17.46 8.69
C LEU A 122 -5.92 17.83 9.04
N PHE A 123 -4.94 16.98 8.70
CA PHE A 123 -3.50 17.25 8.91
C PHE A 123 -2.76 17.68 7.64
N THR A 124 -3.49 17.96 6.56
CA THR A 124 -2.93 18.58 5.34
C THR A 124 -3.33 20.05 5.32
N VAL A 125 -2.61 20.87 6.07
CA VAL A 125 -2.61 22.35 5.93
C VAL A 125 -1.17 22.81 5.83
#